data_AF-A0A090LLM2-F1
#
_entry.id   AF-A0A090LLM2-F1
#
_cell.length_a   1.000
_cell.length_b   1.000
_cell.length_c   1.000
_cell.angle_alpha   90.00
_cell.angle_beta   90.00
_cell.angle_gamma   90.00
#
_symmetry.space_group_name_H-M   'P 1'
#
loop_
_entity.id
_entity.type
_entity.pdbx_description
1 polymer ?
#
loop_
_entity_poly.entity_id
_entity_poly.type
_entity_poly.pdbx_seq_one_letter_code
_entity_poly.pdbx_strand_id
1 'polypeptide(L)'
;MTKSLLLTLALISLVSLPVFSTNTNGGFYLLLKKKTGINWNDEQISLLGNLSGKVFEEFKDVFVKNNNKRAYLNFIQQFVNITNSNKDVPDNEFLFKLVGTTSENLNSSSKEIKEEAQYTAENLLNRMSIIVSQKEYKEFQKLIVNVVDFSKNEDGSYKKYSEEISKLVKSLGKEGKNLFTENGKSARLREFVLDFLENKFLNVILEFVEECPILIEDTVPGEFDFVRPIANNNQPILKKCAKKYFKKLYDGINLINNPEKFKGQPIYKFVKAYKKMDEAVIME
;
A
#
# COMPACT_ATOMS: atom_id res chain seq x y z
N MET A 1 1.31 -17.70 -24.29
CA MET A 1 0.12 -17.68 -23.39
C MET A 1 0.40 -18.20 -21.98
N THR A 2 1.40 -19.06 -21.75
CA THR A 2 1.72 -19.68 -20.45
C THR A 2 2.17 -18.71 -19.35
N LYS A 3 3.00 -17.69 -19.65
CA LYS A 3 3.49 -16.73 -18.64
C LYS A 3 2.40 -15.83 -18.05
N SER A 4 1.41 -15.44 -18.86
CA SER A 4 0.28 -14.62 -18.40
C SER A 4 -0.64 -15.42 -17.50
N LEU A 5 -0.87 -16.70 -17.83
CA LEU A 5 -1.69 -17.61 -17.03
C LEU A 5 -1.06 -17.89 -15.65
N LEU A 6 0.26 -18.12 -15.61
CA LEU A 6 1.03 -18.30 -14.37
C LEU A 6 1.01 -17.06 -13.48
N LEU A 7 1.06 -15.86 -14.07
CA LEU A 7 0.96 -14.61 -13.32
C LEU A 7 -0.43 -14.43 -12.71
N THR A 8 -1.49 -14.73 -13.47
CA THR A 8 -2.88 -14.67 -12.99
C THR A 8 -3.11 -15.72 -11.90
N LEU A 9 -2.58 -16.93 -12.03
CA LEU A 9 -2.63 -17.98 -11.01
C LEU A 9 -1.84 -17.59 -9.74
N ALA A 10 -0.65 -16.99 -9.88
CA ALA A 10 0.15 -16.53 -8.75
C ALA A 10 -0.50 -15.34 -8.02
N LEU A 11 -1.09 -14.41 -8.76
CA LEU A 11 -1.88 -13.31 -8.22
C LEU A 11 -3.12 -13.83 -7.50
N ILE A 12 -3.86 -14.75 -8.12
CA ILE A 12 -4.99 -15.40 -7.49
C ILE A 12 -4.54 -16.17 -6.25
N SER A 13 -3.40 -16.88 -6.23
CA SER A 13 -2.92 -17.59 -5.04
C SER A 13 -2.41 -16.69 -3.90
N LEU A 14 -1.80 -15.55 -4.24
CA LEU A 14 -1.37 -14.54 -3.24
C LEU A 14 -2.56 -13.80 -2.62
N VAL A 15 -3.61 -13.66 -3.43
CA VAL A 15 -4.90 -13.14 -3.00
C VAL A 15 -5.69 -14.24 -2.24
N SER A 16 -5.67 -15.49 -2.67
CA SER A 16 -6.40 -16.59 -2.02
C SER A 16 -5.63 -17.32 -0.92
N LEU A 17 -4.60 -16.70 -0.34
CA LEU A 17 -4.11 -17.14 0.97
C LEU A 17 -5.30 -17.12 1.95
N PRO A 18 -5.54 -18.22 2.68
CA PRO A 18 -6.85 -18.50 3.25
C PRO A 18 -7.30 -17.40 4.23
N VAL A 19 -8.47 -16.85 3.94
CA VAL A 19 -9.33 -16.16 4.91
C VAL A 19 -9.80 -17.23 5.91
N PHE A 20 -9.28 -17.15 7.13
CA PHE A 20 -9.67 -17.88 8.35
C PHE A 20 -9.77 -19.41 8.31
N SER A 21 -8.90 -20.02 9.13
CA SER A 21 -9.25 -21.20 9.92
C SER A 21 -10.53 -20.91 10.70
N THR A 22 -11.55 -21.76 10.54
CA THR A 22 -12.79 -21.77 11.34
C THR A 22 -12.56 -22.14 12.81
N ASN A 23 -11.32 -22.46 13.21
CA ASN A 23 -10.91 -22.50 14.61
C ASN A 23 -10.29 -21.15 14.99
N THR A 24 -11.10 -20.31 15.63
CA THR A 24 -10.72 -18.99 16.15
C THR A 24 -9.74 -19.14 17.31
N ASN A 25 -8.47 -18.84 17.06
CA ASN A 25 -7.41 -18.83 18.06
C ASN A 25 -7.68 -17.76 19.12
N GLY A 26 -7.76 -18.15 20.41
CA GLY A 26 -7.86 -17.25 21.57
C GLY A 26 -6.87 -16.07 21.59
N GLY A 27 -5.73 -16.19 20.89
CA GLY A 27 -4.74 -15.13 20.72
C GLY A 27 -5.26 -13.89 19.97
N PHE A 28 -6.14 -14.07 18.98
CA PHE A 28 -6.74 -12.94 18.23
C PHE A 28 -7.69 -12.13 19.12
N TYR A 29 -8.53 -12.81 19.92
CA TYR A 29 -9.43 -12.16 20.89
C TYR A 29 -8.68 -11.32 21.92
N LEU A 30 -7.58 -11.85 22.46
CA LEU A 30 -6.76 -11.16 23.45
C LEU A 30 -6.10 -9.91 22.87
N LEU A 31 -5.62 -9.98 21.62
CA LEU A 31 -5.04 -8.83 20.92
C LEU A 31 -6.10 -7.75 20.62
N LEU A 32 -7.27 -8.15 20.11
CA LEU A 32 -8.38 -7.23 19.84
C LEU A 32 -8.89 -6.56 21.10
N LYS A 33 -9.11 -7.32 22.18
CA LYS A 33 -9.53 -6.77 23.48
C LYS A 33 -8.51 -5.76 24.01
N LYS A 34 -7.22 -6.08 23.93
CA LYS A 34 -6.14 -5.17 24.34
C LYS A 34 -6.11 -3.88 23.50
N LYS A 35 -6.35 -3.97 22.18
CA LYS A 35 -6.34 -2.80 21.27
C LYS A 35 -7.61 -1.94 21.38
N THR A 36 -8.77 -2.55 21.61
CA THR A 36 -10.08 -1.87 21.53
C THR A 36 -10.69 -1.50 22.88
N GLY A 37 -10.33 -2.22 23.94
CA GLY A 37 -11.06 -2.18 25.22
C GLY A 37 -12.44 -2.84 25.16
N ILE A 38 -12.80 -3.49 24.05
CA ILE A 38 -14.09 -4.15 23.83
C ILE A 38 -13.95 -5.63 24.19
N ASN A 39 -14.97 -6.19 24.84
CA ASN A 39 -15.00 -7.61 25.15
C ASN A 39 -15.67 -8.38 24.01
N TRP A 40 -14.92 -8.59 22.93
CA TRP A 40 -15.39 -9.27 21.73
C TRP A 40 -15.92 -10.67 22.02
N ASN A 41 -17.15 -10.96 21.55
CA ASN A 41 -17.73 -12.30 21.54
C ASN A 41 -17.73 -12.90 20.12
N ASP A 42 -18.09 -14.19 20.01
CA ASP A 42 -18.06 -14.92 18.73
C ASP A 42 -18.96 -14.30 17.66
N GLU A 43 -20.13 -13.76 18.04
CA GLU A 43 -21.03 -13.08 17.12
C GLU A 43 -20.39 -11.81 16.54
N GLN A 44 -19.81 -10.98 17.39
CA GLN A 44 -19.16 -9.72 16.99
C GLN A 44 -17.94 -9.99 16.11
N ILE A 45 -17.15 -11.03 16.43
CA ILE A 45 -16.03 -11.47 15.59
C ILE A 45 -16.52 -11.99 14.24
N SER A 46 -17.60 -12.78 14.22
CA SER A 46 -18.21 -13.22 12.96
C SER A 46 -18.68 -12.04 12.11
N LEU A 47 -19.31 -11.03 12.71
CA LEU A 47 -19.75 -9.82 12.02
C LEU A 47 -18.57 -9.00 11.46
N LEU A 48 -17.50 -8.83 12.24
CA LEU A 48 -16.27 -8.18 11.77
C LEU A 48 -15.62 -9.00 10.64
N GLY A 49 -15.64 -10.33 10.73
CA GLY A 49 -15.13 -11.21 9.69
C GLY A 49 -15.95 -11.16 8.40
N ASN A 50 -17.27 -11.07 8.48
CA ASN A 50 -18.14 -10.88 7.32
C ASN A 50 -17.88 -9.53 6.63
N LEU A 51 -17.72 -8.45 7.41
CA LEU A 51 -17.35 -7.14 6.88
C LEU A 51 -15.98 -7.19 6.18
N SER A 52 -14.99 -7.79 6.85
CA SER A 52 -13.63 -7.93 6.33
C SER A 52 -13.60 -8.77 5.05
N GLY A 53 -14.33 -9.89 5.03
CA GLY A 53 -14.50 -10.74 3.85
C GLY A 53 -15.08 -9.98 2.66
N LYS A 54 -16.08 -9.09 2.86
CA LYS A 54 -16.61 -8.27 1.77
C LYS A 54 -15.62 -7.22 1.26
N VAL A 55 -14.88 -6.57 2.14
CA VAL A 55 -13.79 -5.66 1.74
C VAL A 55 -12.74 -6.42 0.92
N PHE A 56 -12.42 -7.64 1.34
CA PHE A 56 -11.48 -8.48 0.63
C PHE A 56 -11.99 -8.92 -0.74
N GLU A 57 -13.26 -9.34 -0.87
CA GLU A 57 -13.85 -9.68 -2.17
C GLU A 57 -13.89 -8.47 -3.12
N GLU A 58 -14.22 -7.28 -2.63
CA GLU A 58 -14.13 -6.08 -3.47
C GLU A 58 -12.69 -5.74 -3.88
N PHE A 59 -11.71 -5.96 -2.99
CA PHE A 59 -10.29 -5.85 -3.34
C PHE A 59 -9.92 -6.82 -4.46
N LYS A 60 -10.34 -8.09 -4.38
CA LYS A 60 -10.12 -9.11 -5.42
C LYS A 60 -10.70 -8.69 -6.76
N ASP A 61 -11.92 -8.16 -6.74
CA ASP A 61 -12.64 -7.71 -7.92
C ASP A 61 -11.86 -6.68 -8.73
N VAL A 62 -11.11 -5.79 -8.07
CA VAL A 62 -10.24 -4.80 -8.75
C VAL A 62 -9.21 -5.50 -9.65
N PHE A 63 -8.64 -6.63 -9.21
CA PHE A 63 -7.69 -7.41 -10.01
C PHE A 63 -8.36 -8.23 -11.08
N VAL A 64 -9.47 -8.92 -10.74
CA VAL A 64 -10.19 -9.78 -11.70
C VAL A 64 -10.68 -8.96 -12.89
N LYS A 65 -11.27 -7.78 -12.65
CA LYS A 65 -11.80 -6.91 -13.70
C LYS A 65 -10.72 -6.35 -14.64
N ASN A 66 -9.46 -6.34 -14.20
CA ASN A 66 -8.35 -5.75 -14.96
C ASN A 66 -7.28 -6.78 -15.41
N ASN A 67 -7.50 -8.07 -15.16
CA ASN A 67 -6.51 -9.14 -15.42
C ASN A 67 -6.13 -9.32 -16.90
N ASN A 68 -6.97 -8.87 -17.83
CA ASN A 68 -6.73 -8.97 -19.27
C ASN A 68 -5.78 -7.88 -19.80
N LYS A 69 -5.44 -6.87 -18.98
CA LYS A 69 -4.58 -5.76 -19.38
C LYS A 69 -3.13 -6.07 -18.98
N ARG A 70 -2.27 -6.37 -19.96
CA ARG A 70 -0.83 -6.65 -19.70
C ARG A 70 -0.13 -5.52 -18.94
N ALA A 71 -0.39 -4.27 -19.30
CA ALA A 71 0.19 -3.11 -18.60
C ALA A 71 -0.21 -3.06 -17.12
N TYR A 72 -1.47 -3.41 -16.82
CA TYR A 72 -1.95 -3.53 -15.44
C TYR A 72 -1.21 -4.62 -14.67
N LEU A 73 -1.11 -5.83 -15.25
CA LEU A 73 -0.37 -6.94 -14.64
C LEU A 73 1.10 -6.61 -14.36
N ASN A 74 1.74 -5.82 -15.22
CA ASN A 74 3.15 -5.48 -15.09
C ASN A 74 3.47 -4.70 -13.81
N PHE A 75 2.65 -3.70 -13.43
CA PHE A 75 2.89 -2.95 -12.19
C PHE A 75 2.39 -3.68 -10.96
N ILE A 76 1.29 -4.43 -11.08
CA ILE A 76 0.81 -5.29 -10.00
C ILE A 76 1.86 -6.32 -9.60
N GLN A 77 2.57 -6.90 -10.57
CA GLN A 77 3.68 -7.80 -10.27
C GLN A 77 4.79 -7.12 -9.45
N GLN A 78 4.98 -5.81 -9.59
CA GLN A 78 5.96 -5.10 -8.76
C GLN A 78 5.53 -5.03 -7.30
N PHE A 79 4.24 -4.82 -7.01
CA PHE A 79 3.71 -4.92 -5.65
C PHE A 79 3.90 -6.31 -5.05
N VAL A 80 3.64 -7.36 -5.84
CA VAL A 80 3.87 -8.76 -5.42
C VAL A 80 5.33 -8.98 -5.06
N ASN A 81 6.24 -8.48 -5.89
CA ASN A 81 7.67 -8.66 -5.64
C ASN A 81 8.17 -7.86 -4.43
N ILE A 82 7.61 -6.68 -4.15
CA ILE A 82 7.87 -5.93 -2.91
C ILE A 82 7.40 -6.74 -1.71
N THR A 83 6.16 -7.23 -1.76
CA THR A 83 5.51 -8.03 -0.70
C THR A 83 6.34 -9.25 -0.33
N ASN A 84 6.88 -9.96 -1.32
CA ASN A 84 7.64 -11.20 -1.12
C ASN A 84 9.13 -10.98 -0.81
N SER A 85 9.62 -9.74 -0.80
CA SER A 85 11.05 -9.44 -0.60
C SER A 85 11.53 -9.60 0.84
N ASN A 86 10.61 -9.68 1.81
CA ASN A 86 10.93 -9.85 3.24
C ASN A 86 9.94 -10.86 3.87
N LYS A 87 10.42 -11.66 4.83
CA LYS A 87 9.64 -12.65 5.58
C LYS A 87 8.85 -12.09 6.77
N ASP A 88 9.08 -10.82 7.13
CA ASP A 88 8.41 -10.19 8.26
C ASP A 88 6.89 -10.18 8.11
N VAL A 89 6.22 -10.28 9.26
CA VAL A 89 4.78 -10.10 9.37
C VAL A 89 4.47 -8.62 9.11
N PRO A 90 3.62 -8.31 8.12
CA PRO A 90 3.33 -6.94 7.75
C PRO A 90 2.39 -6.28 8.74
N ASP A 91 2.73 -5.06 9.14
CA ASP A 91 1.77 -4.12 9.67
C ASP A 91 1.44 -3.05 8.62
N ASN A 92 0.61 -2.08 9.00
CA ASN A 92 0.17 -0.97 8.17
C ASN A 92 1.30 0.00 7.74
N GLU A 93 2.52 -0.17 8.25
CA GLU A 93 3.70 0.64 7.92
C GLU A 93 4.85 -0.21 7.34
N PHE A 94 4.55 -1.42 6.87
CA PHE A 94 5.56 -2.37 6.42
C PHE A 94 6.51 -1.79 5.35
N LEU A 95 5.99 -1.16 4.30
CA LEU A 95 6.84 -0.66 3.22
C LEU A 95 7.69 0.52 3.70
N PHE A 96 7.11 1.42 4.51
CA PHE A 96 7.81 2.52 5.12
C PHE A 96 8.95 2.05 6.03
N LYS A 97 8.71 1.04 6.87
CA LYS A 97 9.73 0.41 7.72
C LYS A 97 10.81 -0.27 6.88
N LEU A 98 10.43 -1.01 5.85
CA LEU A 98 11.38 -1.65 4.93
C LEU A 98 12.30 -0.62 4.27
N VAL A 99 11.75 0.52 3.82
CA VAL A 99 12.54 1.63 3.29
C VAL A 99 13.46 2.24 4.37
N GLY A 100 12.94 2.44 5.58
CA GLY A 100 13.70 2.96 6.73
C GLY A 100 14.90 2.09 7.08
N THR A 101 14.67 0.81 7.37
CA THR A 101 15.71 -0.16 7.72
C THR A 101 16.73 -0.32 6.59
N THR A 102 16.28 -0.38 5.34
CA THR A 102 17.18 -0.45 4.19
C THR A 102 18.08 0.79 4.12
N SER A 103 17.50 1.98 4.31
CA SER A 103 18.24 3.25 4.32
C SER A 103 19.29 3.32 5.44
N GLU A 104 18.97 2.81 6.63
CA GLU A 104 19.92 2.74 7.74
C GLU A 104 21.06 1.78 7.43
N ASN A 105 20.74 0.59 6.91
CA ASN A 105 21.72 -0.45 6.57
C ASN A 105 22.68 -0.05 5.44
N LEU A 106 22.30 0.87 4.54
CA LEU A 106 23.20 1.43 3.53
C LEU A 106 24.41 2.15 4.14
N ASN A 107 24.28 2.66 5.37
CA ASN A 107 25.35 3.33 6.11
C ASN A 107 26.05 2.41 7.13
N SER A 108 25.75 1.11 7.10
CA SER A 108 26.37 0.13 7.99
C SER A 108 27.89 0.06 7.79
N SER A 109 28.62 -0.15 8.90
CA SER A 109 30.04 -0.46 8.88
C SER A 109 30.33 -1.89 8.42
N SER A 110 29.32 -2.78 8.44
CA SER A 110 29.43 -4.14 7.92
C SER A 110 29.25 -4.14 6.40
N LYS A 111 30.26 -4.66 5.70
CA LYS A 111 30.24 -4.78 4.24
C LYS A 111 29.07 -5.64 3.74
N GLU A 112 28.81 -6.77 4.38
CA GLU A 112 27.74 -7.70 4.02
C GLU A 112 26.36 -7.04 4.13
N ILE A 113 26.08 -6.41 5.29
CA ILE A 113 24.81 -5.68 5.53
C ILE A 113 24.63 -4.57 4.50
N LYS A 114 25.71 -3.86 4.18
CA LYS A 114 25.68 -2.76 3.21
C LYS A 114 25.42 -3.26 1.79
N GLU A 115 26.03 -4.36 1.36
CA GLU A 115 25.81 -4.96 0.03
C GLU A 115 24.37 -5.48 -0.12
N GLU A 116 23.83 -6.14 0.90
CA GLU A 116 22.42 -6.57 0.92
C GLU A 116 21.46 -5.38 0.88
N ALA A 117 21.75 -4.33 1.65
CA ALA A 117 20.97 -3.10 1.64
C ALA A 117 21.02 -2.38 0.29
N GLN A 118 22.18 -2.36 -0.39
CA GLN A 118 22.31 -1.83 -1.75
C GLN A 118 21.40 -2.60 -2.71
N TYR A 119 21.50 -3.93 -2.74
CA TYR A 119 20.64 -4.76 -3.59
C TYR A 119 19.15 -4.54 -3.31
N THR A 120 18.76 -4.46 -2.03
CA THR A 120 17.37 -4.24 -1.62
C THR A 120 16.88 -2.86 -2.04
N ALA A 121 17.68 -1.83 -1.81
CA ALA A 121 17.35 -0.45 -2.14
C ALA A 121 17.18 -0.27 -3.66
N GLU A 122 18.08 -0.84 -4.46
CA GLU A 122 17.99 -0.83 -5.92
C GLU A 122 16.70 -1.49 -6.42
N ASN A 123 16.35 -2.65 -5.85
CA ASN A 123 15.12 -3.36 -6.18
C ASN A 123 13.86 -2.58 -5.80
N LEU A 124 13.81 -2.00 -4.60
CA LEU A 124 12.67 -1.21 -4.14
C LEU A 124 12.45 0.01 -5.04
N LEU A 125 13.50 0.76 -5.31
CA LEU A 125 13.43 1.92 -6.21
C LEU A 125 12.93 1.52 -7.60
N ASN A 126 13.49 0.45 -8.18
CA ASN A 126 13.09 -0.07 -9.48
C ASN A 126 11.59 -0.40 -9.53
N ARG A 127 11.11 -1.14 -8.54
CA ARG A 127 9.71 -1.58 -8.45
C ARG A 127 8.75 -0.41 -8.27
N MET A 128 9.01 0.47 -7.31
CA MET A 128 8.16 1.63 -7.04
C MET A 128 8.06 2.56 -8.24
N SER A 129 9.15 2.73 -8.99
CA SER A 129 9.17 3.61 -10.16
C SER A 129 8.44 3.04 -11.35
N ILE A 130 8.53 1.73 -11.57
CA ILE A 130 7.68 1.04 -12.56
C ILE A 130 6.21 1.23 -12.20
N ILE A 131 5.85 1.17 -10.92
CA ILE A 131 4.45 1.36 -10.47
C ILE A 131 3.95 2.74 -10.84
N VAL A 132 4.63 3.80 -10.41
CA VAL A 132 4.17 5.17 -10.62
C VAL A 132 4.30 5.66 -12.07
N SER A 133 5.03 4.95 -12.94
CA SER A 133 5.13 5.27 -14.37
C SER A 133 4.01 4.66 -15.23
N GLN A 134 3.23 3.71 -14.70
CA GLN A 134 2.13 3.14 -15.48
C GLN A 134 0.92 4.07 -15.50
N LYS A 135 0.36 4.32 -16.68
CA LYS A 135 -0.83 5.16 -16.85
C LYS A 135 -2.04 4.60 -16.08
N GLU A 136 -2.15 3.28 -16.00
CA GLU A 136 -3.19 2.54 -15.29
C GLU A 136 -3.11 2.71 -13.77
N TYR A 137 -1.95 3.12 -13.22
CA TYR A 137 -1.78 3.32 -11.79
C TYR A 137 -2.76 4.34 -11.23
N LYS A 138 -3.07 5.40 -11.99
CA LYS A 138 -4.06 6.41 -11.62
C LYS A 138 -5.42 5.82 -11.32
N GLU A 139 -5.89 4.96 -12.21
CA GLU A 139 -7.22 4.36 -12.07
C GLU A 139 -7.22 3.29 -10.98
N PHE A 140 -6.14 2.49 -10.92
CA PHE A 140 -5.94 1.51 -9.85
C PHE A 140 -5.96 2.16 -8.46
N GLN A 141 -5.23 3.26 -8.27
CA GLN A 141 -5.18 4.02 -7.02
C GLN A 141 -6.60 4.41 -6.56
N LYS A 142 -7.42 4.94 -7.46
CA LYS A 142 -8.81 5.32 -7.15
C LYS A 142 -9.66 4.13 -6.75
N LEU A 143 -9.57 3.04 -7.53
CA LEU A 143 -10.33 1.81 -7.27
C LEU A 143 -9.98 1.25 -5.89
N ILE A 144 -8.68 1.16 -5.56
CA ILE A 144 -8.22 0.62 -4.28
C ILE A 144 -8.63 1.51 -3.11
N VAL A 145 -8.46 2.83 -3.18
CA VAL A 145 -8.88 3.74 -2.10
C VAL A 145 -10.39 3.65 -1.87
N ASN A 146 -11.17 3.45 -2.93
CA ASN A 146 -12.61 3.23 -2.83
C ASN A 146 -12.99 1.88 -2.18
N VAL A 147 -12.16 0.84 -2.28
CA VAL A 147 -12.42 -0.44 -1.59
C VAL A 147 -12.49 -0.23 -0.08
N VAL A 148 -11.58 0.57 0.48
CA VAL A 148 -11.48 0.82 1.94
C VAL A 148 -12.11 2.14 2.38
N ASP A 149 -13.09 2.67 1.64
CA ASP A 149 -13.77 3.90 2.00
C ASP A 149 -14.87 3.68 3.05
N PHE A 150 -14.52 3.90 4.32
CA PHE A 150 -15.45 3.88 5.46
C PHE A 150 -15.97 5.29 5.79
N SER A 151 -16.29 6.08 4.75
CA SER A 151 -16.90 7.40 4.91
C SER A 151 -18.41 7.31 5.09
N LYS A 152 -18.98 8.33 5.74
CA LYS A 152 -20.43 8.48 5.95
C LYS A 152 -21.05 9.50 5.00
N ASN A 153 -22.33 9.32 4.71
CA ASN A 153 -23.24 10.32 4.15
C ASN A 153 -23.59 11.38 5.22
N GLU A 154 -24.27 12.44 4.78
CA GLU A 154 -24.73 13.52 5.67
C GLU A 154 -25.75 13.03 6.71
N ASP A 155 -26.50 11.97 6.40
CA ASP A 155 -27.43 11.32 7.33
C ASP A 155 -26.74 10.39 8.36
N GLY A 156 -25.41 10.30 8.32
CA GLY A 156 -24.61 9.45 9.21
C GLY A 156 -24.51 7.98 8.79
N SER A 157 -25.18 7.55 7.72
CA SER A 157 -25.05 6.21 7.15
C SER A 157 -23.72 6.02 6.43
N TYR A 158 -23.14 4.83 6.45
CA TYR A 158 -21.90 4.56 5.72
C TYR A 158 -22.16 4.47 4.20
N LYS A 159 -21.28 5.06 3.39
CA LYS A 159 -21.37 5.03 1.92
C LYS A 159 -21.18 3.62 1.35
N LYS A 160 -20.33 2.82 2.00
CA LYS A 160 -20.06 1.43 1.65
C LYS A 160 -20.28 0.52 2.85
N TYR A 161 -20.59 -0.74 2.57
CA TYR A 161 -20.79 -1.78 3.58
C TYR A 161 -21.83 -1.40 4.65
N SER A 162 -22.82 -0.58 4.29
CA SER A 162 -23.74 0.03 5.25
C SER A 162 -24.50 -1.02 6.06
N GLU A 163 -24.91 -2.12 5.43
CA GLU A 163 -25.61 -3.23 6.09
C GLU A 163 -24.69 -3.95 7.10
N GLU A 164 -23.51 -4.37 6.67
CA GLU A 164 -22.52 -5.07 7.51
C GLU A 164 -22.10 -4.24 8.70
N ILE A 165 -21.78 -2.97 8.45
CA ILE A 165 -21.37 -2.05 9.50
C ILE A 165 -22.54 -1.80 10.46
N SER A 166 -23.77 -1.66 9.96
CA SER A 166 -24.95 -1.51 10.82
C SER A 166 -25.19 -2.71 11.73
N LYS A 167 -24.97 -3.94 11.23
CA LYS A 167 -25.05 -5.16 12.06
C LYS A 167 -23.98 -5.15 13.16
N LEU A 168 -22.74 -4.80 12.80
CA LEU A 168 -21.64 -4.71 13.75
C LEU A 168 -21.85 -3.61 14.80
N VAL A 169 -22.34 -2.43 14.40
CA VAL A 169 -22.72 -1.33 15.30
C VAL A 169 -23.79 -1.78 16.30
N LYS A 170 -24.84 -2.45 15.83
CA LYS A 170 -25.92 -2.96 16.70
C LYS A 170 -25.41 -3.98 17.72
N SER A 171 -24.55 -4.91 17.28
CA SER A 171 -24.00 -5.98 18.13
C SER A 171 -23.00 -5.45 19.17
N LEU A 172 -22.22 -4.42 18.84
CA LEU A 172 -21.27 -3.80 19.77
C LEU A 172 -21.91 -2.78 20.73
N GLY A 173 -23.08 -2.24 20.39
CA GLY A 173 -23.81 -1.29 21.22
C GLY A 173 -22.95 -0.11 21.69
N LYS A 174 -22.95 0.17 22.99
CA LYS A 174 -22.19 1.28 23.58
C LYS A 174 -20.67 1.04 23.58
N GLU A 175 -20.22 -0.21 23.58
CA GLU A 175 -18.79 -0.57 23.59
C GLU A 175 -18.13 -0.20 22.24
N GLY A 176 -18.90 -0.26 21.15
CA GLY A 176 -18.44 0.08 19.80
C GLY A 176 -18.29 1.58 19.51
N LYS A 177 -18.74 2.49 20.38
CA LYS A 177 -18.72 3.94 20.11
C LYS A 177 -17.35 4.48 19.71
N ASN A 178 -16.29 3.88 20.25
CA ASN A 178 -14.91 4.27 19.96
C ASN A 178 -14.40 3.80 18.59
N LEU A 179 -15.09 2.87 17.94
CA LEU A 179 -14.76 2.37 16.60
C LEU A 179 -15.46 3.18 15.50
N PHE A 180 -16.68 3.63 15.80
CA PHE A 180 -17.55 4.33 14.86
C PHE A 180 -17.56 5.82 15.19
N THR A 181 -16.74 6.59 14.48
CA THR A 181 -16.76 8.06 14.61
C THR A 181 -18.14 8.58 14.23
N GLU A 182 -18.67 9.55 14.99
CA GLU A 182 -20.01 10.11 14.69
C GLU A 182 -20.02 10.77 13.31
N ASN A 183 -18.94 11.46 12.94
CA ASN A 183 -18.78 12.16 11.66
C ASN A 183 -17.56 11.64 10.86
N GLY A 184 -17.62 11.80 9.53
CA GLY A 184 -16.49 11.61 8.62
C GLY A 184 -16.10 10.16 8.35
N LYS A 185 -14.80 9.91 8.17
CA LYS A 185 -14.23 8.57 7.93
C LYS A 185 -13.91 7.88 9.25
N SER A 186 -14.36 6.64 9.42
CA SER A 186 -14.02 5.86 10.61
C SER A 186 -12.66 5.18 10.47
N ALA A 187 -11.58 5.93 10.73
CA ALA A 187 -10.20 5.43 10.63
C ALA A 187 -9.94 4.18 11.49
N ARG A 188 -10.52 4.11 12.70
CA ARG A 188 -10.42 2.93 13.57
C ARG A 188 -11.11 1.70 12.99
N LEU A 189 -12.34 1.83 12.48
CA LEU A 189 -13.02 0.72 11.82
C LEU A 189 -12.19 0.18 10.64
N ARG A 190 -11.62 1.08 9.82
CA ARG A 190 -10.71 0.72 8.74
C ARG A 190 -9.52 -0.08 9.26
N GLU A 191 -8.84 0.41 10.29
CA GLU A 191 -7.69 -0.27 10.93
C GLU A 191 -8.07 -1.69 11.37
N PHE A 192 -9.19 -1.87 12.06
CA PHE A 192 -9.61 -3.22 12.51
C PHE A 192 -9.99 -4.16 11.39
N VAL A 193 -10.63 -3.66 10.33
CA VAL A 193 -10.93 -4.50 9.16
C VAL A 193 -9.64 -4.97 8.48
N LEU A 194 -8.65 -4.08 8.34
CA LEU A 194 -7.37 -4.44 7.72
C LEU A 194 -6.53 -5.36 8.61
N ASP A 195 -6.51 -5.11 9.91
CA ASP A 195 -5.88 -5.98 10.90
C ASP A 195 -6.54 -7.36 10.91
N PHE A 196 -7.87 -7.45 10.81
CA PHE A 196 -8.59 -8.72 10.75
C PHE A 196 -8.23 -9.53 9.50
N LEU A 197 -7.98 -8.87 8.36
CA LEU A 197 -7.60 -9.54 7.12
C LEU A 197 -6.19 -10.10 7.14
N GLU A 198 -5.28 -9.55 7.97
CA GLU A 198 -3.86 -9.91 8.05
C GLU A 198 -3.18 -10.05 6.67
N ASN A 199 -3.62 -9.27 5.68
CA ASN A 199 -3.21 -9.46 4.29
C ASN A 199 -2.03 -8.55 3.91
N LYS A 200 -0.84 -9.17 3.79
CA LYS A 200 0.41 -8.48 3.43
C LYS A 200 0.32 -7.64 2.18
N PHE A 201 -0.25 -8.23 1.15
CA PHE A 201 -0.27 -7.65 -0.18
C PHE A 201 -1.20 -6.43 -0.23
N LEU A 202 -2.37 -6.53 0.41
CA LEU A 202 -3.31 -5.43 0.59
C LEU A 202 -2.67 -4.27 1.35
N ASN A 203 -1.98 -4.54 2.47
CA ASN A 203 -1.34 -3.50 3.27
C ASN A 203 -0.25 -2.74 2.49
N VAL A 204 0.63 -3.46 1.77
CA VAL A 204 1.66 -2.85 0.92
C VAL A 204 1.03 -1.97 -0.16
N ILE A 205 -0.02 -2.46 -0.82
CA ILE A 205 -0.73 -1.68 -1.84
C ILE A 205 -1.34 -0.44 -1.21
N LEU A 206 -2.11 -0.57 -0.14
CA LEU A 206 -2.81 0.53 0.52
C LEU A 206 -1.85 1.61 1.01
N GLU A 207 -0.78 1.20 1.68
CA GLU A 207 0.25 2.13 2.15
C GLU A 207 0.81 2.95 1.00
N PHE A 208 1.18 2.29 -0.11
CA PHE A 208 1.79 2.96 -1.24
C PHE A 208 0.80 3.84 -2.04
N VAL A 209 -0.42 3.38 -2.30
CA VAL A 209 -1.42 4.12 -3.12
C VAL A 209 -1.99 5.34 -2.39
N GLU A 210 -2.01 5.31 -1.05
CA GLU A 210 -2.45 6.46 -0.25
C GLU A 210 -1.33 7.47 0.01
N GLU A 211 -0.11 6.99 0.24
CA GLU A 211 1.03 7.86 0.56
C GLU A 211 1.82 8.31 -0.68
N CYS A 212 1.65 7.64 -1.82
CA CYS A 212 2.28 7.97 -3.09
C CYS A 212 1.34 8.08 -4.30
N PRO A 213 0.32 8.95 -4.26
CA PRO A 213 -0.58 9.14 -5.39
C PRO A 213 0.05 10.06 -6.46
N ILE A 214 1.13 9.60 -7.10
CA ILE A 214 1.89 10.34 -8.12
C ILE A 214 1.94 9.54 -9.43
N LEU A 215 2.11 10.25 -10.54
CA LEU A 215 2.42 9.67 -11.83
C LEU A 215 3.73 10.25 -12.35
N ILE A 216 4.52 9.40 -13.01
CA ILE A 216 5.61 9.85 -13.85
C ILE A 216 5.17 9.70 -15.31
N GLU A 217 5.26 10.79 -16.07
CA GLU A 217 4.89 10.78 -17.48
C GLU A 217 6.14 10.71 -18.36
N ASP A 218 6.11 9.75 -19.28
CA ASP A 218 7.05 9.65 -20.39
C ASP A 218 6.57 10.59 -21.50
N THR A 219 7.21 11.75 -21.62
CA THR A 219 7.09 12.66 -22.77
C THR A 219 7.82 12.10 -23.98
N VAL A 220 8.89 11.34 -23.76
CA VAL A 220 9.60 10.53 -24.76
C VAL A 220 9.87 9.14 -24.14
N PRO A 221 9.75 8.02 -24.88
CA PRO A 221 10.05 6.70 -24.33
C PRO A 221 11.46 6.63 -23.71
N GLY A 222 11.54 6.37 -22.40
CA GLY A 222 12.80 6.36 -21.66
C GLY A 222 13.24 7.74 -21.12
N GLU A 223 12.46 8.80 -21.37
CA GLU A 223 12.66 10.13 -20.79
C GLU A 223 11.49 10.54 -19.90
N PHE A 224 11.74 10.41 -18.60
CA PHE A 224 10.84 10.87 -17.55
C PHE A 224 11.09 12.34 -17.32
N ASP A 225 10.30 13.18 -17.96
CA ASP A 225 10.52 14.63 -17.89
C ASP A 225 9.71 15.28 -16.76
N PHE A 226 8.61 14.66 -16.32
CA PHE A 226 7.71 15.26 -15.34
C PHE A 226 7.13 14.27 -14.34
N VAL A 227 7.08 14.69 -13.07
CA VAL A 227 6.33 14.05 -11.98
C VAL A 227 5.10 14.90 -11.68
N ARG A 228 3.92 14.31 -11.71
CA ARG A 228 2.67 15.01 -11.39
C ARG A 228 1.84 14.25 -10.35
N PRO A 229 1.10 14.95 -9.47
CA PRO A 229 0.22 14.29 -8.53
C PRO A 229 -1.02 13.76 -9.27
N ILE A 230 -1.59 12.64 -8.80
CA ILE A 230 -2.79 12.03 -9.39
C ILE A 230 -4.03 12.91 -9.20
N ALA A 231 -4.10 13.64 -8.09
CA ALA A 231 -5.13 14.65 -7.78
C ALA A 231 -4.50 16.05 -7.64
N ASN A 232 -5.23 17.10 -8.04
CA ASN A 232 -4.87 18.54 -8.10
C ASN A 232 -3.59 18.94 -7.36
N ASN A 233 -2.63 19.61 -8.04
CA ASN A 233 -1.51 20.47 -7.60
C ASN A 233 -1.02 20.42 -6.13
N ASN A 234 -1.11 19.28 -5.45
CA ASN A 234 -0.81 19.18 -4.04
C ASN A 234 0.68 18.84 -3.88
N GLN A 235 1.52 19.83 -4.15
CA GLN A 235 2.98 19.74 -3.98
C GLN A 235 3.41 19.11 -2.64
N PRO A 236 2.73 19.37 -1.50
CA PRO A 236 2.99 18.65 -0.25
C PRO A 236 2.95 17.12 -0.36
N ILE A 237 2.02 16.55 -1.12
CA ILE A 237 1.89 15.09 -1.31
C ILE A 237 3.06 14.55 -2.15
N LEU A 238 3.44 15.28 -3.20
CA LEU A 238 4.63 14.94 -4.01
C LEU A 238 5.89 14.86 -3.13
N LYS A 239 6.12 15.90 -2.32
CA LYS A 239 7.25 15.98 -1.39
C LYS A 239 7.22 14.84 -0.38
N LYS A 240 6.05 14.53 0.18
CA LYS A 240 5.86 13.46 1.15
C LYS A 240 6.22 12.10 0.55
N CYS A 241 5.67 11.75 -0.64
CA CYS A 241 6.01 10.49 -1.28
C CYS A 241 7.50 10.39 -1.59
N ALA A 242 8.05 11.41 -2.28
CA ALA A 242 9.44 11.42 -2.69
C ALA A 242 10.39 11.27 -1.50
N LYS A 243 10.15 12.03 -0.42
CA LYS A 243 10.95 11.96 0.80
C LYS A 243 10.82 10.61 1.51
N LYS A 244 9.62 10.05 1.61
CA LYS A 244 9.37 8.80 2.34
C LYS A 244 9.92 7.58 1.63
N TYR A 245 9.69 7.45 0.32
CA TYR A 245 9.94 6.20 -0.41
C TYR A 245 11.18 6.23 -1.32
N PHE A 246 11.55 7.39 -1.86
CA PHE A 246 12.60 7.46 -2.89
C PHE A 246 13.90 8.09 -2.38
N LYS A 247 13.83 9.27 -1.74
CA LYS A 247 15.01 10.04 -1.33
C LYS A 247 15.92 9.28 -0.37
N LYS A 248 15.34 8.66 0.67
CA LYS A 248 16.07 7.87 1.68
C LYS A 248 16.93 6.77 1.06
N LEU A 249 16.37 6.02 0.12
CA LEU A 249 17.10 4.96 -0.58
C LEU A 249 18.12 5.53 -1.56
N TYR A 250 17.74 6.54 -2.33
CA TYR A 250 18.61 7.13 -3.35
C TYR A 250 19.89 7.74 -2.77
N ASP A 251 19.76 8.56 -1.71
CA ASP A 251 20.90 9.27 -1.11
C ASP A 251 21.95 8.27 -0.57
N GLY A 252 21.52 7.08 -0.12
CA GLY A 252 22.40 6.04 0.40
C GLY A 252 23.10 5.17 -0.65
N ILE A 253 22.56 5.03 -1.88
CA ILE A 253 23.14 4.13 -2.92
C ILE A 253 24.33 4.78 -3.65
N ASN A 254 24.70 6.03 -3.36
CA ASN A 254 25.80 6.74 -4.03
C ASN A 254 25.62 6.80 -5.58
N LEU A 255 24.36 6.82 -6.03
CA LEU A 255 23.93 6.83 -7.44
C LEU A 255 24.47 8.04 -8.22
N ILE A 256 24.83 9.12 -7.52
CA ILE A 256 25.39 10.34 -8.09
C ILE A 256 26.69 10.05 -8.84
N ASN A 257 27.47 9.06 -8.40
CA ASN A 257 28.80 8.78 -8.93
C ASN A 257 28.83 7.70 -10.02
N ASN A 258 27.80 6.87 -10.17
CA ASN A 258 27.74 5.79 -11.17
C ASN A 258 26.32 5.55 -11.73
N PRO A 259 25.71 6.56 -12.39
CA PRO A 259 24.33 6.46 -12.88
C PRO A 259 24.12 5.39 -13.96
N GLU A 260 25.17 5.02 -14.70
CA GLU A 260 25.10 4.03 -15.80
C GLU A 260 24.96 2.58 -15.33
N LYS A 261 25.29 2.27 -14.07
CA LYS A 261 25.18 0.91 -13.53
C LYS A 261 23.76 0.52 -13.15
N PHE A 262 22.83 1.49 -13.17
CA PHE A 262 21.49 1.29 -12.70
C PHE A 262 20.53 1.03 -13.88
N LYS A 263 19.93 -0.17 -13.94
CA LYS A 263 18.95 -0.55 -14.96
C LYS A 263 17.62 0.23 -14.87
N GLY A 264 17.45 1.06 -13.85
CA GLY A 264 16.26 1.89 -13.64
C GLY A 264 16.45 3.35 -14.06
N GLN A 265 16.64 3.61 -15.36
CA GLN A 265 16.56 4.97 -15.95
C GLN A 265 15.38 5.83 -15.44
N PRO A 266 14.19 5.28 -15.12
CA PRO A 266 13.10 6.02 -14.48
C PRO A 266 13.45 6.72 -13.17
N ILE A 267 14.27 6.09 -12.33
CA ILE A 267 14.56 6.55 -10.97
C ILE A 267 15.54 7.69 -10.97
N TYR A 268 16.57 7.59 -11.81
CA TYR A 268 17.55 8.65 -11.92
C TYR A 268 16.90 9.94 -12.44
N LYS A 269 16.03 9.84 -13.45
CA LYS A 269 15.29 10.99 -13.98
C LYS A 269 14.25 11.52 -12.99
N PHE A 270 13.52 10.66 -12.28
CA PHE A 270 12.62 11.04 -11.17
C PHE A 270 13.34 11.81 -10.06
N VAL A 271 14.46 11.29 -9.57
CA VAL A 271 15.22 11.92 -8.49
C VAL A 271 15.88 13.22 -8.95
N LYS A 272 16.35 13.29 -10.20
CA LYS A 272 16.88 14.52 -10.80
C LYS A 272 15.80 15.59 -10.98
N ALA A 273 14.59 15.21 -11.40
CA ALA A 273 13.43 16.11 -11.45
C ALA A 273 13.04 16.62 -10.05
N TYR A 274 13.14 15.75 -9.03
CA TYR A 274 12.86 16.10 -7.64
C TYR A 274 13.90 17.05 -7.01
N LYS A 275 15.21 16.88 -7.28
CA LYS A 275 16.24 17.83 -6.78
C LYS A 275 15.94 19.27 -7.19
N LYS A 276 15.48 19.47 -8.43
CA LYS A 276 15.04 20.78 -8.94
C LYS A 276 13.78 21.32 -8.24
N MET A 277 12.89 20.44 -7.76
CA MET A 277 11.70 20.82 -6.99
C MET A 277 12.00 21.13 -5.52
N ASP A 278 12.93 20.40 -4.89
CA ASP A 278 13.37 20.64 -3.50
C ASP A 278 14.09 22.01 -3.40
N GLU A 279 14.88 22.36 -4.41
CA GLU A 279 15.55 23.67 -4.54
C GLU A 279 14.55 24.83 -4.74
N ALA A 280 13.49 24.64 -5.53
CA ALA A 280 12.46 25.65 -5.78
C ALA A 280 11.59 25.97 -4.55
N VAL A 281 11.56 25.07 -3.57
CA VAL A 281 10.69 25.14 -2.38
C VAL A 281 11.37 25.82 -1.19
N ILE A 282 12.70 25.92 -1.23
CA ILE A 282 13.50 26.65 -0.25
C ILE A 282 13.52 28.16 -0.57
N MET A 283 13.02 28.56 -1.74
CA MET A 283 13.00 29.95 -2.23
C MET A 283 11.64 30.68 -2.07
N GLU A 284 10.67 30.09 -1.37
CA GLU A 284 9.42 30.73 -0.92
C GLU A 284 9.35 30.76 0.61
#